data_AF-A0A7L2H9Q5-F1
#
_entry.id   AF-A0A7L2H9Q5-F1
#
_cell.length_a   1.000
_cell.length_b   1.000
_cell.length_c   1.000
_cell.angle_alpha   90.00
_cell.angle_beta   90.00
_cell.angle_gamma   90.00
#
_symmetry.space_group_name_H-M   'P 1'
#
loop_
_entity.id
_entity.type
_entity.pdbx_description
1 polymer ?
#
loop_
_entity_poly.entity_id
_entity_poly.type
_entity_poly.pdbx_seq_one_letter_code
_entity_poly.pdbx_strand_id
1 'polypeptide(L)'
;AQVGQGFELQQPQDKVSVTAGETLTLTCTTSGAGPLGPVKWLKGWGSGNETVYDQTGSFPRVTRAVSESNTDFSIHIRDARPEDAGTYYCVKFCKSLDGVEIFQHGKGTVVSLQDTALVPSMVAAAVVLCFLLLLGLFITLCMYRRKRRGEAESQCLARLAAVGSFSPIPLRCCARTPSTPSSEILDAETSHLPSQRSSKEANDIHYADLQPLPAAPRHSRSPGAACSEYASIRVAAK
;
A
#
# COMPACT_ATOMS: atom_id res chain seq x y z
N ALA A 1 17.21 -47.91 -6.97
CA ALA A 1 16.93 -46.47 -7.04
C ALA A 1 18.10 -45.79 -7.74
N GLN A 2 17.95 -45.39 -9.00
CA GLN A 2 18.98 -44.60 -9.66
C GLN A 2 18.93 -43.19 -9.09
N VAL A 3 20.01 -42.80 -8.42
CA VAL A 3 20.33 -41.41 -8.12
C VAL A 3 20.29 -40.64 -9.44
N GLY A 4 19.45 -39.60 -9.52
CA GLY A 4 19.34 -38.72 -10.68
C GLY A 4 20.61 -37.91 -10.87
N GLN A 5 21.67 -38.55 -11.37
CA GLN A 5 22.89 -37.85 -11.77
C GLN A 5 22.58 -37.05 -13.04
N GLY A 6 22.60 -35.72 -12.90
CA GLY A 6 22.45 -34.79 -14.03
C GLY A 6 21.08 -34.16 -14.21
N PHE A 7 20.11 -34.36 -13.30
CA PHE A 7 18.87 -33.58 -13.32
C PHE A 7 19.10 -32.18 -12.76
N GLU A 8 18.63 -31.16 -13.48
CA GLU A 8 18.64 -29.77 -13.04
C GLU A 8 17.25 -29.18 -13.22
N LEU A 9 16.78 -28.46 -12.19
CA LEU A 9 15.57 -27.65 -12.24
C LEU A 9 15.95 -26.18 -12.15
N GLN A 10 15.62 -25.44 -13.19
CA GLN A 10 15.92 -24.02 -13.32
C GLN A 10 14.65 -23.20 -13.18
N GLN A 11 14.68 -22.30 -12.19
CA GLN A 11 13.66 -21.28 -11.97
C GLN A 11 14.39 -19.92 -11.96
N PRO A 12 14.60 -19.31 -13.14
CA PRO A 12 15.55 -18.21 -13.30
C PRO A 12 15.06 -16.85 -12.77
N GLN A 13 13.76 -16.71 -12.50
CA GLN A 13 13.18 -15.45 -12.05
C GLN A 13 13.20 -15.36 -10.53
N ASP A 14 13.99 -14.44 -9.97
CA ASP A 14 13.94 -14.15 -8.53
C ASP A 14 12.69 -13.33 -8.15
N LYS A 15 12.35 -12.36 -9.00
CA LYS A 15 11.22 -11.44 -8.81
C LYS A 15 10.52 -11.16 -10.13
N VAL A 16 9.20 -11.03 -10.09
CA VAL A 16 8.37 -10.64 -11.22
C VAL A 16 7.34 -9.62 -10.76
N SER A 17 7.24 -8.51 -11.47
CA SER A 17 6.18 -7.54 -11.28
C SER A 17 5.20 -7.61 -12.45
N VAL A 18 3.90 -7.68 -12.17
CA VAL A 18 2.84 -7.77 -13.17
C VAL A 18 1.77 -6.73 -12.87
N THR A 19 1.12 -6.16 -13.88
CA THR A 19 -0.01 -5.24 -13.66
C THR A 19 -1.29 -6.03 -13.41
N ALA A 20 -2.20 -5.50 -12.58
CA ALA A 20 -3.51 -6.12 -12.40
C ALA A 20 -4.25 -6.29 -13.74
N GLY A 21 -4.83 -7.48 -13.96
CA GLY A 21 -5.51 -7.86 -15.20
C GLY A 21 -4.60 -8.38 -16.33
N GLU A 22 -3.28 -8.20 -16.23
CA GLU A 22 -2.34 -8.75 -17.21
C GLU A 22 -2.05 -10.24 -16.98
N THR A 23 -1.27 -10.85 -17.88
CA THR A 23 -0.85 -12.26 -17.75
C THR A 23 0.52 -12.35 -17.10
N LEU A 24 0.58 -12.99 -15.94
CA LEU A 24 1.82 -13.33 -15.25
C LEU A 24 2.46 -14.57 -15.88
N THR A 25 3.76 -14.51 -16.14
CA THR A 25 4.54 -15.64 -16.65
C THR A 25 5.57 -16.08 -15.63
N LEU A 26 5.50 -17.35 -15.22
CA LEU A 26 6.45 -17.98 -14.31
C LEU A 26 7.24 -19.04 -15.07
N THR A 27 8.56 -18.90 -15.08
CA THR A 27 9.47 -19.72 -15.88
C THR A 27 10.02 -20.87 -15.06
N CYS A 28 9.89 -22.09 -15.59
CA CYS A 28 10.56 -23.26 -15.04
C CYS A 28 10.96 -24.19 -16.15
N THR A 29 12.22 -24.59 -16.18
CA THR A 29 12.75 -25.57 -17.13
C THR A 29 13.47 -26.66 -16.36
N THR A 30 13.50 -27.86 -16.94
CA THR A 30 14.31 -28.96 -16.40
C THR A 30 15.20 -29.55 -17.47
N SER A 31 16.40 -29.97 -17.08
CA SER A 31 17.33 -30.70 -17.93
C SER A 31 17.74 -32.01 -17.27
N GLY A 32 18.20 -32.96 -18.10
CA GLY A 32 18.65 -34.28 -17.64
C GLY A 32 17.54 -35.25 -17.24
N ALA A 33 17.94 -36.48 -16.89
CA ALA A 33 17.03 -37.55 -16.49
C ALA A 33 16.74 -37.45 -14.98
N GLY A 34 15.60 -36.86 -14.62
CA GLY A 34 15.11 -36.81 -13.25
C GLY A 34 14.36 -38.07 -12.82
N PRO A 35 14.02 -38.19 -11.53
CA PRO A 35 13.18 -39.28 -11.05
C PRO A 35 11.78 -39.21 -11.67
N LEU A 36 11.09 -40.36 -11.66
CA LEU A 36 9.69 -40.44 -12.07
C LEU A 36 8.83 -39.62 -11.10
N GLY A 37 8.00 -38.75 -11.67
CA GLY A 37 7.06 -37.92 -10.91
C GLY A 37 6.76 -36.59 -11.59
N PRO A 38 5.70 -35.89 -11.15
CA PRO A 38 5.28 -34.64 -11.77
C PRO A 38 6.18 -33.46 -11.38
N VAL A 39 6.11 -32.41 -12.18
CA VAL A 39 6.53 -31.06 -11.79
C VAL A 39 5.26 -30.24 -11.55
N LYS A 40 5.19 -29.54 -10.41
CA LYS A 40 4.04 -28.70 -10.04
C LYS A 40 4.51 -27.30 -9.69
N TRP A 41 3.61 -26.34 -9.80
CA TRP A 41 3.80 -25.01 -9.22
C TRP A 41 3.07 -24.90 -7.90
N LEU A 42 3.79 -24.49 -6.86
CA LEU A 42 3.24 -24.23 -5.54
C LEU A 42 3.41 -22.76 -5.19
N LYS A 43 2.41 -22.17 -4.53
CA LYS A 43 2.51 -20.85 -3.91
C LYS A 43 2.72 -21.01 -2.41
N GLY A 44 3.69 -20.29 -1.85
CA GLY A 44 4.08 -20.44 -0.45
C GLY A 44 4.84 -21.73 -0.18
N TRP A 45 5.11 -22.01 1.10
CA TRP A 45 5.87 -23.18 1.55
C TRP A 45 5.30 -23.75 2.86
N GLY A 46 5.59 -25.01 3.14
CA GLY A 46 5.13 -25.70 4.35
C GLY A 46 3.64 -26.06 4.31
N SER A 47 2.98 -26.05 5.47
CA SER A 47 1.59 -26.52 5.64
C SER A 47 0.53 -25.61 5.00
N GLY A 48 0.90 -24.39 4.59
CA GLY A 48 0.02 -23.43 3.94
C GLY A 48 0.30 -23.25 2.45
N ASN A 49 1.01 -24.20 1.82
CA ASN A 49 1.27 -24.12 0.39
C ASN A 49 0.00 -24.43 -0.43
N GLU A 50 -0.17 -23.69 -1.52
CA GLU A 50 -1.28 -23.88 -2.46
C GLU A 50 -0.75 -24.44 -3.76
N THR A 51 -1.42 -25.44 -4.33
CA THR A 51 -1.08 -25.90 -5.69
C THR A 51 -1.67 -24.93 -6.71
N VAL A 52 -0.79 -24.24 -7.42
CA VAL A 52 -1.13 -23.27 -8.47
C VAL A 52 -1.32 -23.97 -9.81
N TYR A 53 -0.54 -25.03 -10.05
CA TYR A 53 -0.63 -25.82 -11.26
C TYR A 53 -0.18 -27.26 -11.03
N ASP A 54 -0.96 -28.19 -11.57
CA ASP A 54 -0.70 -29.62 -11.65
C ASP A 54 -1.28 -30.15 -12.97
N GLN A 55 -0.57 -31.07 -13.63
CA GLN A 55 -0.98 -31.64 -14.92
C GLN A 55 -2.33 -32.37 -14.82
N THR A 56 -2.66 -32.93 -13.66
CA THR A 56 -3.90 -33.68 -13.42
C THR A 56 -5.04 -32.85 -12.85
N GLY A 57 -4.80 -31.57 -12.55
CA GLY A 57 -5.80 -30.68 -11.94
C GLY A 57 -6.51 -29.77 -12.95
N SER A 58 -7.49 -29.03 -12.46
CA SER A 58 -8.20 -28.00 -13.23
C SER A 58 -7.88 -26.62 -12.65
N PHE A 59 -7.28 -25.76 -13.48
CA PHE A 59 -6.84 -24.42 -13.08
C PHE A 59 -7.33 -23.41 -14.13
N PRO A 60 -8.54 -22.84 -13.98
CA PRO A 60 -9.20 -22.05 -15.03
C PRO A 60 -8.40 -20.85 -15.56
N ARG A 61 -7.56 -20.24 -14.71
CA ARG A 61 -6.72 -19.10 -15.07
C ARG A 61 -5.28 -19.48 -15.45
N VAL A 62 -4.87 -20.72 -15.23
CA VAL A 62 -3.47 -21.16 -15.34
C VAL A 62 -3.29 -22.12 -16.51
N THR A 63 -2.32 -21.86 -17.37
CA THR A 63 -2.01 -22.73 -18.53
C THR A 63 -0.51 -22.95 -18.66
N ARG A 64 -0.10 -24.08 -19.25
CA ARG A 64 1.29 -24.29 -19.69
C ARG A 64 1.68 -23.19 -20.69
N ALA A 65 2.92 -22.70 -20.61
CA ALA A 65 3.47 -21.83 -21.65
C ALA A 65 3.76 -22.61 -22.93
N VAL A 66 4.32 -23.82 -22.76
CA VAL A 66 4.49 -24.80 -23.83
C VAL A 66 3.68 -26.03 -23.48
N SER A 67 2.59 -26.23 -24.23
CA SER A 67 1.69 -27.38 -24.06
C SER A 67 2.45 -28.70 -24.16
N GLU A 68 2.17 -29.62 -23.24
CA GLU A 68 2.69 -31.01 -23.25
C GLU A 68 4.23 -31.14 -23.28
N SER A 69 4.96 -30.08 -22.93
CA SER A 69 6.42 -30.16 -22.85
C SER A 69 6.88 -30.96 -21.63
N ASN A 70 7.88 -31.82 -21.83
CA ASN A 70 8.50 -32.64 -20.78
C ASN A 70 9.69 -31.94 -20.11
N THR A 71 10.12 -30.79 -20.63
CA THR A 71 11.28 -30.02 -20.15
C THR A 71 10.89 -28.57 -19.83
N ASP A 72 10.00 -28.04 -20.65
CA ASP A 72 9.15 -26.87 -20.44
C ASP A 72 8.19 -27.04 -19.26
N PHE A 73 8.37 -26.37 -18.11
CA PHE A 73 7.39 -26.32 -17.01
C PHE A 73 6.91 -24.90 -16.65
N SER A 74 7.12 -23.92 -17.53
CA SER A 74 6.67 -22.53 -17.37
C SER A 74 5.16 -22.37 -17.52
N ILE A 75 4.52 -21.53 -16.71
CA ILE A 75 3.06 -21.32 -16.71
C ILE A 75 2.70 -19.86 -16.94
N HIS A 76 1.49 -19.66 -17.48
CA HIS A 76 0.82 -18.38 -17.57
C HIS A 76 -0.35 -18.33 -16.61
N ILE A 77 -0.42 -17.30 -15.77
CA ILE A 77 -1.58 -16.99 -14.92
C ILE A 77 -2.25 -15.76 -15.51
N ARG A 78 -3.41 -15.96 -16.14
CA ARG A 78 -4.21 -14.89 -16.77
C ARG A 78 -4.94 -14.08 -15.71
N ASP A 79 -5.22 -12.81 -16.04
CA ASP A 79 -5.98 -11.89 -15.20
C ASP A 79 -5.36 -11.82 -13.80
N ALA A 80 -4.14 -11.27 -13.71
CA ALA A 80 -3.40 -11.17 -12.46
C ALA A 80 -4.15 -10.34 -11.43
N ARG A 81 -4.30 -10.87 -10.22
CA ARG A 81 -5.08 -10.26 -9.13
C ARG A 81 -4.27 -10.06 -7.86
N PRO A 82 -4.72 -9.21 -6.90
CA PRO A 82 -4.09 -9.04 -5.58
C PRO A 82 -3.71 -10.34 -4.89
N GLU A 83 -4.54 -11.37 -5.03
CA GLU A 83 -4.33 -12.68 -4.43
C GLU A 83 -3.26 -13.50 -5.15
N ASP A 84 -2.76 -13.10 -6.31
CA ASP A 84 -1.63 -13.72 -7.01
C ASP A 84 -0.27 -13.21 -6.50
N ALA A 85 -0.25 -12.17 -5.66
CA ALA A 85 1.00 -11.74 -5.03
C ALA A 85 1.51 -12.81 -4.04
N GLY A 86 2.81 -13.11 -4.08
CA GLY A 86 3.44 -14.09 -3.20
C GLY A 86 4.64 -14.80 -3.84
N THR A 87 5.17 -15.82 -3.16
CA THR A 87 6.33 -16.56 -3.65
C THR A 87 5.90 -17.89 -4.27
N TYR A 88 6.32 -18.13 -5.51
CA TYR A 88 5.99 -19.32 -6.28
C TYR A 88 7.21 -20.22 -6.42
N TYR A 89 7.02 -21.53 -6.30
CA TYR A 89 8.08 -22.52 -6.41
C TYR A 89 7.70 -23.54 -7.48
N CYS A 90 8.61 -23.77 -8.43
CA CYS A 90 8.55 -24.92 -9.30
C CYS A 90 9.13 -26.13 -8.56
N VAL A 91 8.35 -27.19 -8.41
CA VAL A 91 8.70 -28.33 -7.55
C VAL A 91 8.63 -29.62 -8.34
N LYS A 92 9.76 -30.33 -8.40
CA LYS A 92 9.85 -31.70 -8.90
C LYS A 92 9.56 -32.67 -7.77
N PHE A 93 8.60 -33.54 -7.99
CA PHE A 93 8.30 -34.64 -7.10
C PHE A 93 8.88 -35.95 -7.62
N CYS A 94 9.19 -36.87 -6.72
CA CYS A 94 9.51 -38.25 -7.03
C CYS A 94 8.41 -39.17 -6.45
N LYS A 95 8.09 -40.23 -7.19
CA LYS A 95 7.22 -41.30 -6.70
C LYS A 95 8.07 -42.30 -5.91
N SER A 96 7.79 -42.46 -4.62
CA SER A 96 8.40 -43.45 -3.72
C SER A 96 7.39 -44.56 -3.37
N LEU A 97 7.82 -45.58 -2.63
CA LEU A 97 6.93 -46.64 -2.13
C LEU A 97 5.90 -46.09 -1.12
N ASP A 98 6.28 -45.04 -0.39
CA ASP A 98 5.47 -44.41 0.65
C ASP A 98 4.60 -43.26 0.11
N GLY A 99 4.69 -42.95 -1.20
CA GLY A 99 3.83 -41.99 -1.87
C GLY A 99 4.56 -41.07 -2.84
N VAL A 100 4.27 -39.77 -2.75
CA VAL A 100 4.88 -38.73 -3.59
C VAL A 100 5.64 -37.76 -2.69
N GLU A 101 6.95 -37.66 -2.90
CA GLU A 101 7.86 -36.85 -2.10
C GLU A 101 8.46 -35.72 -2.94
N ILE A 102 8.88 -34.64 -2.29
CA ILE A 102 9.61 -33.56 -2.98
C ILE A 102 11.03 -34.04 -3.26
N PHE A 103 11.41 -34.04 -4.53
CA PHE A 103 12.78 -34.36 -4.96
C PHE A 103 13.66 -33.11 -5.01
N GLN A 104 13.15 -32.05 -5.66
CA GLN A 104 13.87 -30.78 -5.81
C GLN A 104 12.85 -29.65 -6.01
N HIS A 105 13.22 -28.43 -5.64
CA HIS A 105 12.45 -27.23 -5.95
C HIS A 105 13.36 -26.10 -6.40
N GLY A 106 12.80 -25.15 -7.15
CA GLY A 106 13.47 -23.92 -7.53
C GLY A 106 13.68 -22.99 -6.35
N LYS A 107 14.42 -21.90 -6.58
CA LYS A 107 14.74 -20.91 -5.52
C LYS A 107 13.54 -20.09 -5.06
N GLY A 108 12.48 -20.06 -5.86
CA GLY A 108 11.29 -19.26 -5.60
C GLY A 108 11.30 -17.97 -6.41
N THR A 109 10.13 -17.56 -6.90
CA THR A 109 9.91 -16.31 -7.63
C THR A 109 8.94 -15.47 -6.83
N VAL A 110 9.36 -14.28 -6.41
CA VAL A 110 8.49 -13.32 -5.71
C VAL A 110 7.69 -12.54 -6.73
N VAL A 111 6.37 -12.71 -6.68
CA VAL A 111 5.41 -11.99 -7.53
C VAL A 111 4.85 -10.81 -6.77
N SER A 112 4.95 -9.63 -7.36
CA SER A 112 4.33 -8.39 -6.87
C SER A 112 3.40 -7.81 -7.94
N LEU A 113 2.32 -7.18 -7.51
CA LEU A 113 1.46 -6.41 -8.41
C LEU A 113 1.91 -4.96 -8.53
N GLN A 114 1.85 -4.44 -9.74
CA GLN A 114 1.90 -3.01 -10.00
C GLN A 114 0.49 -2.46 -10.06
N ASP A 115 0.21 -1.48 -9.21
CA ASP A 115 -1.01 -0.70 -9.31
C ASP A 115 -0.83 0.37 -10.36
N THR A 116 -1.57 0.28 -11.47
CA THR A 116 -1.69 1.39 -12.42
C THR A 116 -2.54 2.48 -11.78
N ALA A 117 -1.93 3.28 -10.91
CA ALA A 117 -2.59 4.42 -10.31
C ALA A 117 -2.84 5.47 -11.41
N LEU A 118 -4.03 5.43 -12.02
CA LEU A 118 -4.54 6.54 -12.85
C LEU A 118 -4.99 7.72 -11.97
N VAL A 119 -5.15 7.48 -10.67
CA VAL A 119 -5.61 8.44 -9.66
C VAL A 119 -4.72 9.69 -9.57
N PRO A 120 -3.38 9.61 -9.51
CA PRO A 120 -2.52 10.80 -9.44
C PRO A 120 -2.69 11.70 -10.67
N SER A 121 -2.88 11.11 -11.85
CA SER A 121 -3.06 11.88 -13.09
C SER A 121 -4.41 12.59 -13.13
N MET A 122 -5.48 11.96 -12.64
CA MET A 122 -6.80 12.59 -12.53
C MET A 122 -6.83 13.68 -11.46
N VAL A 123 -6.17 13.45 -10.32
CA VAL A 123 -6.07 14.44 -9.23
C VAL A 123 -5.27 15.66 -9.70
N ALA A 124 -4.12 15.47 -10.37
CA ALA A 124 -3.34 16.56 -10.92
C ALA A 124 -4.14 17.40 -11.94
N ALA A 125 -4.87 16.74 -12.86
CA ALA A 125 -5.71 17.42 -13.83
C ALA A 125 -6.85 18.21 -13.16
N ALA A 126 -7.51 17.64 -12.14
CA ALA A 126 -8.56 18.30 -11.39
C ALA A 126 -8.03 19.53 -10.63
N VAL A 127 -6.85 19.44 -10.03
CA VAL A 127 -6.20 20.56 -9.33
C VAL A 127 -5.90 21.70 -10.31
N VAL A 128 -5.28 21.40 -11.46
CA VAL A 128 -4.98 22.41 -12.49
C VAL A 128 -6.26 23.08 -12.99
N LEU A 129 -7.30 22.30 -13.29
CA LEU A 129 -8.59 22.83 -13.73
C LEU A 129 -9.22 23.75 -12.66
N CYS A 130 -9.16 23.36 -11.40
CA CYS A 130 -9.66 24.17 -10.28
C CYS A 130 -8.90 25.51 -10.18
N PHE A 131 -7.57 25.50 -10.28
CA PHE A 131 -6.77 26.73 -10.28
C PHE A 131 -7.14 27.68 -11.43
N LEU A 132 -7.34 27.15 -12.64
CA LEU A 132 -7.74 27.95 -13.81
C LEU A 132 -9.11 28.59 -13.62
N LEU A 133 -10.07 27.86 -13.05
CA LEU A 133 -11.41 28.38 -12.74
C LEU A 133 -11.37 29.48 -11.68
N LEU A 134 -10.58 29.29 -10.61
CA LEU A 134 -10.41 30.29 -9.55
C LEU A 134 -9.74 31.56 -10.06
N LEU A 135 -8.71 31.43 -10.90
CA LEU A 135 -8.05 32.56 -11.56
C LEU A 135 -9.02 33.31 -12.48
N GLY A 136 -9.80 32.59 -13.29
CA GLY A 136 -10.82 33.18 -14.15
C GLY A 136 -11.90 33.94 -13.37
N LEU A 137 -12.40 33.36 -12.28
CA LEU A 137 -13.35 34.01 -11.38
C LEU A 137 -12.76 35.27 -10.73
N PHE A 138 -11.51 35.19 -10.27
CA PHE A 138 -10.80 36.32 -9.66
C PHE A 138 -10.62 37.47 -10.67
N ILE A 139 -10.15 37.17 -11.88
CA ILE A 139 -10.01 38.18 -12.95
C ILE A 139 -11.37 38.80 -13.27
N THR A 140 -12.43 38.00 -13.39
CA THR A 140 -13.78 38.47 -13.67
C THR A 140 -14.30 39.38 -12.55
N LEU A 141 -14.11 38.99 -11.29
CA LEU A 141 -14.45 39.81 -10.11
C LEU A 141 -13.64 41.11 -10.06
N CYS A 142 -12.34 41.05 -10.36
CA CYS A 142 -11.47 42.22 -10.42
C CYS A 142 -11.91 43.19 -11.52
N MET A 143 -12.23 42.69 -12.71
CA MET A 143 -12.75 43.49 -13.82
C MET A 143 -14.13 44.09 -13.50
N TYR A 144 -15.01 43.31 -12.86
CA TYR A 144 -16.32 43.78 -12.40
C TYR A 144 -16.18 44.90 -11.36
N ARG A 145 -15.29 44.73 -10.38
CA ARG A 145 -15.00 45.76 -9.36
C ARG A 145 -14.33 46.99 -9.97
N ARG A 146 -13.36 46.83 -10.88
CA ARG A 146 -12.72 47.95 -11.58
C ARG A 146 -13.73 48.74 -12.41
N LYS A 147 -14.62 48.07 -13.13
CA LYS A 147 -15.69 48.71 -13.92
C LYS A 147 -16.63 49.52 -13.03
N ARG A 148 -17.09 48.97 -11.91
CA ARG A 148 -17.94 49.68 -10.94
C ARG A 148 -17.23 50.84 -10.25
N ARG A 149 -15.91 50.76 -10.04
CA ARG A 149 -15.12 51.84 -9.42
C ARG A 149 -14.85 52.99 -10.39
N GLY A 150 -14.67 52.69 -11.68
CA GLY A 150 -14.58 53.70 -12.75
C GLY A 150 -15.83 54.57 -12.88
N GLU A 151 -17.00 54.03 -12.52
CA GLU A 151 -18.28 54.76 -12.50
C GLU A 151 -18.43 55.70 -11.29
N ALA A 152 -17.74 55.40 -10.17
CA ALA A 152 -17.75 56.22 -8.96
C ALA A 152 -16.66 57.32 -8.95
N GLU A 153 -15.48 57.07 -9.52
CA GLU A 153 -14.40 58.08 -9.62
C GLU A 153 -14.63 59.10 -10.74
N SER A 154 -15.30 58.73 -11.83
CA SER A 154 -15.62 59.67 -12.93
C SER A 154 -16.60 60.78 -12.51
N GLN A 155 -17.44 60.55 -11.49
CA GLN A 155 -18.35 61.59 -10.96
C GLN A 155 -17.67 62.53 -9.95
N CYS A 156 -16.53 62.14 -9.35
CA CYS A 156 -15.80 62.97 -8.38
C CYS A 156 -14.83 63.95 -9.07
N LEU A 157 -14.14 63.50 -10.13
CA LEU A 157 -13.22 64.33 -10.90
C LEU A 157 -13.92 65.43 -11.72
N ALA A 158 -15.18 65.22 -12.12
CA ALA A 158 -16.00 66.25 -12.75
C ALA A 158 -16.49 67.33 -11.75
N ARG A 159 -16.55 67.03 -10.44
CA ARG A 159 -17.01 67.97 -9.40
C ARG A 159 -15.87 68.84 -8.85
N LEU A 160 -14.62 68.37 -8.92
CA LEU A 160 -13.43 69.12 -8.51
C LEU A 160 -12.97 70.14 -9.56
N ALA A 161 -13.31 69.96 -10.84
CA ALA A 161 -13.00 70.92 -11.90
C ALA A 161 -13.95 72.14 -11.94
N ALA A 162 -15.08 72.10 -11.21
CA ALA A 162 -16.09 73.17 -11.23
C ALA A 162 -15.95 74.21 -10.10
N VAL A 163 -14.99 74.06 -9.20
CA VAL A 163 -14.76 75.04 -8.11
C VAL A 163 -13.27 75.42 -8.11
N GLY A 164 -12.91 76.23 -9.10
CA GLY A 164 -11.55 76.76 -9.27
C GLY A 164 -11.57 78.28 -9.36
N SER A 165 -11.96 78.96 -8.28
CA SER A 165 -11.49 80.32 -8.01
C SER A 165 -11.70 80.59 -6.52
N PHE A 166 -10.61 80.88 -5.81
CA PHE A 166 -10.47 81.84 -4.70
C PHE A 166 -9.24 81.45 -3.85
N SER A 167 -8.29 82.38 -3.79
CA SER A 167 -6.99 82.32 -3.13
C SER A 167 -7.06 82.02 -1.63
N PRO A 168 -6.00 81.45 -1.01
CA PRO A 168 -5.96 81.25 0.42
C PRO A 168 -5.50 82.52 1.13
N ILE A 169 -6.25 82.98 2.13
CA ILE A 169 -5.76 83.92 3.15
C ILE A 169 -5.80 83.17 4.50
N PRO A 170 -4.69 83.16 5.28
CA PRO A 170 -4.58 82.43 6.54
C PRO A 170 -5.04 83.31 7.72
N LEU A 171 -5.45 82.70 8.85
CA LEU A 171 -5.42 83.20 10.26
C LEU A 171 -6.30 82.24 11.10
N ARG A 172 -5.78 81.37 11.97
CA ARG A 172 -5.28 81.54 13.37
C ARG A 172 -6.40 81.83 14.40
N CYS A 173 -6.29 81.17 15.57
CA CYS A 173 -6.95 81.36 16.89
C CYS A 173 -7.90 80.21 17.32
N CYS A 174 -7.91 79.64 18.53
CA CYS A 174 -7.16 79.81 19.78
C CYS A 174 -7.35 78.55 20.65
N ALA A 175 -6.30 78.12 21.39
CA ALA A 175 -6.42 77.17 22.49
C ALA A 175 -6.18 77.92 23.82
N ARG A 176 -7.08 77.75 24.79
CA ARG A 176 -6.98 78.28 26.16
C ARG A 176 -7.09 77.09 27.12
N THR A 177 -6.05 76.90 27.93
CA THR A 177 -5.94 76.06 29.14
C THR A 177 -6.58 76.78 30.35
N PRO A 178 -6.51 76.32 31.62
CA PRO A 178 -6.18 75.01 32.23
C PRO A 178 -7.15 74.60 33.38
N SER A 179 -7.14 73.32 33.79
CA SER A 179 -7.31 72.94 35.20
C SER A 179 -6.70 71.57 35.51
N THR A 180 -5.65 71.60 36.32
CA THR A 180 -5.07 70.50 37.13
C THR A 180 -5.29 70.93 38.60
N PRO A 181 -5.25 70.06 39.65
CA PRO A 181 -4.02 69.34 40.01
C PRO A 181 -4.16 67.98 40.75
N SER A 182 -3.02 67.26 40.71
CA SER A 182 -2.43 66.38 41.74
C SER A 182 -3.14 65.07 42.10
N SER A 183 -2.45 63.95 42.31
CA SER A 183 -1.14 63.73 42.96
C SER A 183 -0.55 62.40 42.47
N GLU A 184 0.75 62.32 42.13
CA GLU A 184 1.82 61.61 42.89
C GLU A 184 1.71 60.06 42.79
N ILE A 185 2.73 59.20 42.55
CA ILE A 185 4.15 59.13 42.93
C ILE A 185 4.90 58.22 41.90
N LEU A 186 6.22 58.42 41.84
CA LEU A 186 7.28 57.69 41.15
C LEU A 186 7.40 56.18 41.42
N ASP A 187 7.96 55.49 40.41
CA ASP A 187 8.97 54.40 40.38
C ASP A 187 9.07 53.39 41.54
N ALA A 188 9.12 52.08 41.21
CA ALA A 188 10.25 51.18 41.52
C ALA A 188 9.94 49.69 41.24
N GLU A 189 10.82 49.07 40.46
CA GLU A 189 11.47 47.77 40.62
C GLU A 189 10.83 46.58 41.39
N THR A 190 10.86 45.42 40.70
CA THR A 190 11.12 44.04 41.21
C THR A 190 10.02 43.18 41.85
N SER A 191 9.88 41.99 41.23
CA SER A 191 9.62 40.64 41.79
C SER A 191 8.21 40.10 42.09
N HIS A 192 8.11 38.79 41.77
CA HIS A 192 7.24 37.73 42.32
C HIS A 192 6.00 37.26 41.52
N LEU A 193 6.11 36.01 41.04
CA LEU A 193 5.04 35.04 40.69
C LEU A 193 4.41 34.49 41.99
N PRO A 194 3.11 34.08 42.03
CA PRO A 194 2.79 32.66 41.78
C PRO A 194 1.33 32.32 41.31
N SER A 195 1.15 31.02 40.96
CA SER A 195 -0.08 30.18 40.97
C SER A 195 -1.08 30.26 39.77
N GLN A 196 -1.15 29.20 38.94
CA GLN A 196 -2.13 28.08 38.89
C GLN A 196 -3.53 28.50 38.36
N ARG A 197 -4.26 27.79 37.47
CA ARG A 197 -4.22 26.44 36.87
C ARG A 197 -5.29 26.38 35.76
N SER A 198 -5.31 25.29 34.98
CA SER A 198 -6.37 24.81 34.05
C SER A 198 -6.18 25.27 32.60
N SER A 199 -6.07 24.41 31.58
CA SER A 199 -6.58 23.05 31.42
C SER A 199 -5.62 22.18 30.60
N LYS A 200 -5.69 20.89 30.93
CA LYS A 200 -4.87 19.74 30.56
C LYS A 200 -5.52 19.03 29.38
N GLU A 201 -4.76 18.59 28.38
CA GLU A 201 -5.07 17.36 27.63
C GLU A 201 -3.76 16.86 27.00
N ALA A 202 -3.18 15.83 27.63
CA ALA A 202 -2.10 15.04 27.07
C ALA A 202 -2.72 13.67 26.75
N ASN A 203 -2.66 13.26 25.49
CA ASN A 203 -3.14 11.96 25.03
C ASN A 203 -2.18 10.87 25.51
N ASP A 204 -2.51 10.28 26.66
CA ASP A 204 -1.86 9.10 27.23
C ASP A 204 -2.56 7.85 26.65
N ILE A 205 -1.92 7.19 25.68
CA ILE A 205 -2.46 5.96 25.08
C ILE A 205 -2.08 4.80 26.00
N HIS A 206 -3.07 4.31 26.75
CA HIS A 206 -2.95 3.13 27.59
C HIS A 206 -2.88 1.89 26.68
N TYR A 207 -1.71 1.25 26.58
CA TYR A 207 -1.59 -0.06 25.93
C TYR A 207 -2.12 -1.14 26.89
N ALA A 208 -2.89 -2.09 26.35
CA ALA A 208 -3.41 -3.23 27.13
C ALA A 208 -2.28 -4.23 27.43
N ASP A 209 -2.15 -4.62 28.69
CA ASP A 209 -1.34 -5.76 29.12
C ASP A 209 -1.91 -7.06 28.52
N LEU A 210 -1.16 -7.70 27.62
CA LEU A 210 -1.50 -9.03 27.12
C LEU A 210 -1.10 -10.06 28.18
N GLN A 211 -2.10 -10.63 28.86
CA GLN A 211 -1.90 -11.79 29.73
C GLN A 211 -1.34 -12.99 28.91
N PRO A 212 -0.33 -13.72 29.40
CA PRO A 212 0.11 -14.96 28.77
C PRO A 212 -0.94 -16.05 28.92
N LEU A 213 -1.35 -16.66 27.81
CA LEU A 213 -2.18 -17.87 27.80
C LEU A 213 -1.42 -19.04 28.48
N PRO A 214 -2.10 -19.90 29.26
CA PRO A 214 -1.45 -21.06 29.86
C PRO A 214 -1.00 -22.07 28.80
N ALA A 215 0.16 -22.68 29.01
CA ALA A 215 0.71 -23.70 28.13
C ALA A 215 -0.22 -24.93 28.05
N ALA A 216 -0.48 -25.39 26.82
CA ALA A 216 -1.25 -26.61 26.57
C ALA A 216 -0.57 -27.83 27.23
N PRO A 217 -1.34 -28.76 27.82
CA PRO A 217 -0.78 -29.98 28.40
C PRO A 217 -0.01 -30.77 27.34
N ARG A 218 1.29 -30.99 27.56
CA ARG A 218 2.06 -31.93 26.76
C ARG A 218 1.51 -33.33 27.02
N HIS A 219 0.89 -33.92 26.02
CA HIS A 219 0.55 -35.33 26.03
C HIS A 219 1.86 -36.11 26.17
N SER A 220 2.03 -36.73 27.32
CA SER A 220 3.10 -37.66 27.61
C SER A 220 3.06 -38.80 26.59
N ARG A 221 4.16 -38.94 25.85
CA ARG A 221 4.51 -40.17 25.15
C ARG A 221 4.82 -41.22 26.22
N SER A 222 3.95 -42.22 26.36
CA SER A 222 4.31 -43.51 26.96
C SER A 222 4.35 -44.59 25.88
N PRO A 223 5.36 -45.48 25.90
CA PRO A 223 5.55 -46.55 24.91
C PRO A 223 4.86 -47.84 25.37
N GLY A 224 4.22 -48.55 24.44
CA GLY A 224 3.94 -49.99 24.61
C GLY A 224 2.52 -50.43 24.22
N ALA A 225 2.44 -51.16 23.10
CA ALA A 225 1.57 -52.32 22.81
C ALA A 225 1.63 -52.54 21.28
N ALA A 226 2.52 -53.40 20.79
CA ALA A 226 2.27 -54.82 20.53
C ALA A 226 1.43 -55.04 19.26
N CYS A 227 2.01 -55.85 18.36
CA CYS A 227 1.58 -56.17 17.01
C CYS A 227 0.11 -56.60 16.91
N SER A 228 -0.63 -56.04 15.95
CA SER A 228 -1.85 -56.67 15.43
C SER A 228 -1.49 -57.43 14.16
N GLU A 229 -1.57 -58.75 14.29
CA GLU A 229 -1.47 -59.75 13.23
C GLU A 229 -2.70 -59.63 12.31
N TYR A 230 -2.49 -59.33 11.02
CA TYR A 230 -3.57 -59.32 10.04
C TYR A 230 -3.65 -60.68 9.34
N ALA A 231 -4.80 -61.34 9.47
CA ALA A 231 -5.10 -62.62 8.84
C ALA A 231 -5.24 -62.49 7.32
N SER A 232 -4.47 -63.27 6.57
CA SER A 232 -4.58 -63.39 5.12
C SER A 232 -5.63 -64.45 4.76
N ILE A 233 -6.81 -64.04 4.27
CA ILE A 233 -7.77 -64.96 3.67
C ILE A 233 -7.35 -65.21 2.22
N ARG A 234 -6.98 -66.46 1.90
CA ARG A 234 -6.84 -66.93 0.52
C ARG A 234 -8.20 -67.38 0.02
N VAL A 235 -8.69 -66.77 -1.07
CA VAL A 235 -9.83 -67.29 -1.81
C VAL A 235 -9.28 -68.17 -2.95
N ALA A 236 -9.63 -69.45 -2.92
CA ALA A 236 -9.42 -70.35 -4.05
C ALA A 236 -10.50 -70.10 -5.10
N ALA A 237 -10.08 -69.85 -6.34
CA ALA A 237 -10.97 -69.81 -7.49
C ALA A 237 -11.36 -71.24 -7.89
N LYS A 238 -12.63 -71.44 -8.23
CA LYS A 238 -13.12 -72.62 -8.98
C LYS A 238 -13.96 -72.12 -10.15
#